data_AF-A0A2I1D399-F1
#
_entry.id   AF-A0A2I1D399-F1
#
_cell.length_a   1.000
_cell.length_b   1.000
_cell.length_c   1.000
_cell.angle_alpha   90.00
_cell.angle_beta   90.00
_cell.angle_gamma   90.00
#
_symmetry.space_group_name_H-M   'P 1'
#
loop_
_entity.id
_entity.type
_entity.pdbx_description
1 polymer ?
#
loop_
_entity_poly.entity_id
_entity_poly.type
_entity_poly.pdbx_seq_one_letter_code
_entity_poly.pdbx_strand_id
1 'polypeptide(L)'
;MGISRDSRHKRSATGAKRSQYRKKRAFEKGRQTANTRIGAKRIHLVRTRGGNRKFRALRLESGNFSWGSEGISRKTRVIVVAYHPSNNELVRTNTLTKSAVVQIDAAPFRQWYEAHYGQPIGRRRQQKSEVPEEKKSNSVQKKQAARFAESGKVESAVERQFESGRVYAVIASRPGQSGRVDGYILEGDELAFYQKAIRKKRKKKMPSTKTRLCLLSDTHTTLPVSPAHTTNPYRHPLPKAHVLIHAGDLTKVSRLEEHTRMVELLASAPAELKLVIPGNHDITLDEEYYHRIGHYRHRYRSGHKGSLPQEGPTEDPAVVKALYTDAAARAAGIIYLEEGTHRLRVPSTGATFTVYASPWTPEFCEWAFAYERGAVDRFNPPSPRRKLSEAQPGARRAFSAPHPVPDFPDVDIVLTHGPPYGVLDGVVPGGVSVGCEDLFRAVERARPLLHVFGHIHEGYGAVRYEWSSRNQSMIQCDGGRTVRERGAYFDGSVGSGAPLRVGDETLFINASVCTVEYEAVNAPWVVDLDLPIQVGG
;
A
#
# COMPACT_ATOMS: atom_id res chain seq x y z
N MET A 1 13.65 39.09 40.69
CA MET A 1 12.86 39.48 39.48
C MET A 1 13.12 38.48 38.37
N GLY A 2 12.10 37.79 37.87
CA GLY A 2 12.26 36.66 36.93
C GLY A 2 12.34 37.05 35.45
N ILE A 3 11.71 36.22 34.60
CA ILE A 3 11.56 36.41 33.15
C ILE A 3 10.95 37.80 32.87
N SER A 4 11.49 38.52 31.89
CA SER A 4 10.98 39.83 31.44
C SER A 4 10.39 39.73 30.04
N ARG A 5 9.25 40.39 29.81
CA ARG A 5 8.56 40.47 28.51
C ARG A 5 8.85 41.78 27.76
N ASP A 6 9.74 42.61 28.29
CA ASP A 6 10.16 43.83 27.61
C ASP A 6 10.94 43.51 26.33
N SER A 7 10.97 44.42 25.36
CA SER A 7 11.73 44.25 24.11
C SER A 7 13.11 44.91 24.16
N ARG A 8 13.49 45.54 25.27
CA ARG A 8 14.63 46.46 25.31
C ARG A 8 15.95 45.75 25.51
N HIS A 9 15.92 44.55 26.09
CA HIS A 9 17.07 43.65 26.12
C HIS A 9 17.40 43.06 24.73
N LYS A 10 16.49 43.15 23.75
CA LYS A 10 16.74 42.72 22.37
C LYS A 10 17.41 43.84 21.57
N ARG A 11 18.17 43.46 20.55
CA ARG A 11 18.77 44.42 19.58
C ARG A 11 17.69 45.22 18.86
N SER A 12 18.05 46.42 18.38
CA SER A 12 17.19 47.18 17.47
C SER A 12 17.07 46.48 16.11
N ALA A 13 16.13 46.94 15.28
CA ALA A 13 16.00 46.48 13.90
C ALA A 13 17.30 46.67 13.09
N THR A 14 18.06 47.74 13.38
CA THR A 14 19.38 48.01 12.78
C THR A 14 20.50 47.09 13.29
N GLY A 15 20.22 46.18 14.23
CA GLY A 15 21.23 45.31 14.85
C GLY A 15 21.99 45.95 16.02
N ALA A 16 21.80 47.25 16.28
CA ALA A 16 22.47 47.94 17.37
C ALA A 16 22.10 47.36 18.76
N LYS A 17 23.10 47.26 19.63
CA LYS A 17 22.90 46.87 21.03
C LYS A 17 22.36 48.06 21.81
N ARG A 18 21.20 47.89 22.45
CA ARG A 18 20.56 48.94 23.26
C ARG A 18 21.18 48.98 24.66
N SER A 19 21.43 50.18 25.16
CA SER A 19 21.90 50.39 26.53
C SER A 19 20.77 50.12 27.54
N GLN A 20 21.15 49.77 28.77
CA GLN A 20 20.19 49.56 29.85
C GLN A 20 19.79 50.91 30.46
N TYR A 21 18.58 51.39 30.15
CA TYR A 21 18.10 52.68 30.67
C TYR A 21 17.28 52.57 31.99
N ARG A 22 16.70 51.41 32.30
CA ARG A 22 15.93 51.20 33.54
C ARG A 22 16.01 49.77 34.06
N LYS A 23 15.71 49.60 35.36
CA LYS A 23 15.49 48.28 35.98
C LYS A 23 14.19 47.64 35.50
N LYS A 24 14.12 46.31 35.51
CA LYS A 24 12.91 45.53 35.16
C LYS A 24 11.70 46.02 35.98
N ARG A 25 10.49 46.04 35.39
CA ARG A 25 9.24 46.47 36.06
C ARG A 25 8.26 45.32 36.24
N ALA A 26 7.48 45.35 37.33
CA ALA A 26 6.58 44.24 37.69
C ALA A 26 5.46 43.98 36.65
N PHE A 27 5.02 45.00 35.91
CA PHE A 27 4.01 44.85 34.86
C PHE A 27 4.56 44.17 33.58
N GLU A 28 5.89 44.11 33.41
CA GLU A 28 6.58 43.40 32.31
C GLU A 28 6.95 41.96 32.70
N LYS A 29 6.55 41.46 33.88
CA LYS A 29 6.95 40.13 34.35
C LYS A 29 6.37 38.99 33.49
N GLY A 30 7.22 38.04 33.14
CA GLY A 30 6.85 36.72 32.65
C GLY A 30 6.76 35.69 33.78
N ARG A 31 6.22 34.52 33.49
CA ARG A 31 6.20 33.35 34.38
C ARG A 31 6.61 32.11 33.58
N GLN A 32 7.15 31.10 34.25
CA GLN A 32 7.42 29.80 33.64
C GLN A 32 6.14 29.17 33.07
N THR A 33 6.30 28.30 32.07
CA THR A 33 5.22 27.54 31.45
C THR A 33 4.58 26.55 32.43
N ALA A 34 3.38 26.07 32.09
CA ALA A 34 2.68 25.09 32.91
C ALA A 34 3.11 23.63 32.61
N ASN A 35 3.47 23.35 31.35
CA ASN A 35 3.79 22.02 30.83
C ASN A 35 2.77 20.97 31.30
N THR A 36 1.48 21.27 31.13
CA THR A 36 0.36 20.44 31.58
C THR A 36 0.48 19.04 30.98
N ARG A 37 0.41 17.99 31.80
CA ARG A 37 0.47 16.59 31.34
C ARG A 37 -0.85 15.87 31.57
N ILE A 38 -1.00 14.71 30.92
CA ILE A 38 -2.11 13.79 31.20
C ILE A 38 -1.92 13.19 32.61
N GLY A 39 -2.98 13.15 33.41
CA GLY A 39 -3.00 12.51 34.73
C GLY A 39 -3.96 13.16 35.72
N ALA A 40 -3.98 12.64 36.96
CA ALA A 40 -4.89 13.08 38.02
C ALA A 40 -4.92 14.61 38.17
N LYS A 41 -6.13 15.17 38.17
CA LYS A 41 -6.37 16.63 38.07
C LYS A 41 -5.60 17.40 39.15
N ARG A 42 -4.66 18.24 38.72
CA ARG A 42 -3.90 19.15 39.59
C ARG A 42 -3.81 20.53 38.96
N ILE A 43 -4.44 21.51 39.60
CA ILE A 43 -4.51 22.90 39.12
C ILE A 43 -4.03 23.83 40.23
N HIS A 44 -3.13 24.75 39.88
CA HIS A 44 -2.63 25.79 40.80
C HIS A 44 -3.23 27.15 40.43
N LEU A 45 -3.68 27.87 41.47
CA LEU A 45 -4.18 29.23 41.33
C LEU A 45 -3.01 30.22 41.28
N VAL A 46 -3.04 31.12 40.31
CA VAL A 46 -2.00 32.15 40.13
C VAL A 46 -2.64 33.53 40.18
N ARG A 47 -2.31 34.32 41.22
CA ARG A 47 -2.71 35.73 41.30
C ARG A 47 -1.97 36.55 40.22
N THR A 48 -2.72 37.37 39.51
CA THR A 48 -2.24 38.24 38.43
C THR A 48 -2.53 39.70 38.76
N ARG A 49 -2.21 40.62 37.83
CA ARG A 49 -2.37 42.06 38.04
C ARG A 49 -3.85 42.41 38.27
N GLY A 50 -4.11 43.34 39.17
CA GLY A 50 -5.47 43.80 39.47
C GLY A 50 -6.31 42.80 40.27
N GLY A 51 -5.69 41.88 41.03
CA GLY A 51 -6.41 40.91 41.86
C GLY A 51 -6.94 39.67 41.11
N ASN A 52 -6.95 39.70 39.78
CA ASN A 52 -7.43 38.61 38.93
C ASN A 52 -6.68 37.29 39.12
N ARG A 53 -7.38 36.16 38.91
CA ARG A 53 -6.82 34.80 39.05
C ARG A 53 -6.70 34.11 37.69
N LYS A 54 -5.63 33.33 37.52
CA LYS A 54 -5.46 32.37 36.41
C LYS A 54 -5.29 30.97 36.97
N PHE A 55 -5.73 29.97 36.22
CA PHE A 55 -5.73 28.57 36.62
C PHE A 55 -4.65 27.85 35.81
N ARG A 56 -3.59 27.44 36.48
CA ARG A 56 -2.46 26.75 35.87
C ARG A 56 -2.64 25.25 36.06
N ALA A 57 -3.14 24.56 35.04
CA ALA A 57 -3.18 23.12 35.06
C ALA A 57 -1.76 22.53 34.97
N LEU A 58 -1.44 21.61 35.88
CA LEU A 58 -0.21 20.81 35.85
C LEU A 58 -0.51 19.40 35.34
N ARG A 59 -1.66 18.84 35.74
CA ARG A 59 -2.15 17.54 35.29
C ARG A 59 -3.65 17.61 35.05
N LEU A 60 -4.11 17.04 33.94
CA LEU A 60 -5.54 16.89 33.59
C LEU A 60 -5.76 15.53 32.94
N GLU A 61 -6.82 14.82 33.32
CA GLU A 61 -7.17 13.50 32.75
C GLU A 61 -8.38 13.55 31.82
N SER A 62 -9.22 14.57 31.97
CA SER A 62 -10.46 14.72 31.23
C SER A 62 -10.70 16.15 30.81
N GLY A 63 -11.45 16.29 29.73
CA GLY A 63 -11.77 17.54 29.06
C GLY A 63 -13.18 17.55 28.53
N ASN A 64 -13.69 18.73 28.17
CA ASN A 64 -14.97 18.84 27.46
C ASN A 64 -14.71 18.99 25.96
N PHE A 65 -15.18 18.02 25.18
CA PHE A 65 -15.00 18.00 23.73
C PHE A 65 -16.35 18.12 23.02
N SER A 66 -16.39 18.88 21.94
CA SER A 66 -17.59 19.05 21.11
C SER A 66 -17.51 18.21 19.84
N TRP A 67 -18.64 17.65 19.43
CA TRP A 67 -18.84 17.08 18.10
C TRP A 67 -19.54 18.14 17.25
N GLY A 68 -18.85 18.65 16.22
CA GLY A 68 -19.29 19.80 15.43
C GLY A 68 -20.56 19.50 14.63
N SER A 69 -20.54 18.45 13.81
CA SER A 69 -21.70 18.07 12.99
C SER A 69 -22.96 17.78 13.80
N GLU A 70 -22.80 17.13 14.96
CA GLU A 70 -23.91 16.68 15.82
C GLU A 70 -24.38 17.73 16.82
N GLY A 71 -23.69 18.86 16.95
CA GLY A 71 -24.06 19.95 17.85
C GLY A 71 -24.04 19.59 19.34
N ILE A 72 -23.23 18.61 19.75
CA ILE A 72 -23.15 18.16 21.15
C ILE A 72 -21.78 18.33 21.78
N SER A 73 -21.74 18.34 23.11
CA SER A 73 -20.51 18.31 23.89
C SER A 73 -20.57 17.27 25.00
N ARG A 74 -19.45 16.58 25.22
CA ARG A 74 -19.30 15.57 26.27
C ARG A 74 -17.96 15.70 26.98
N LYS A 75 -18.00 15.42 28.29
CA LYS A 75 -16.80 15.23 29.08
C LYS A 75 -16.22 13.86 28.75
N THR A 76 -14.98 13.82 28.28
CA THR A 76 -14.29 12.58 27.91
C THR A 76 -12.87 12.58 28.48
N ARG A 77 -12.29 11.38 28.60
CA ARG A 77 -10.89 11.24 29.01
C ARG A 77 -9.97 11.50 27.84
N VAL A 78 -8.87 12.20 28.11
CA VAL A 78 -7.79 12.40 27.14
C VAL A 78 -6.79 11.27 27.30
N ILE A 79 -6.60 10.48 26.25
CA ILE A 79 -5.81 9.24 26.31
C ILE A 79 -4.35 9.54 26.02
N VAL A 80 -4.07 10.19 24.89
CA VAL A 80 -2.69 10.43 24.41
C VAL A 80 -2.65 11.65 23.50
N VAL A 81 -1.51 12.34 23.45
CA VAL A 81 -1.22 13.37 22.44
C VAL A 81 -0.67 12.68 21.20
N ALA A 82 -1.39 12.74 20.09
CA ALA A 82 -1.04 12.04 18.86
C ALA A 82 -0.19 12.91 17.91
N TYR A 83 -0.41 14.22 17.90
CA TYR A 83 0.32 15.15 17.04
C TYR A 83 0.36 16.54 17.65
N HIS A 84 1.44 17.28 17.40
CA HIS A 84 1.56 18.68 17.75
C HIS A 84 2.25 19.45 16.62
N PRO A 85 1.67 20.58 16.14
CA PRO A 85 2.22 21.31 15.01
C PRO A 85 3.55 22.03 15.34
N SER A 86 3.70 22.54 16.56
CA SER A 86 4.88 23.35 16.94
C SER A 86 6.13 22.56 17.37
N ASN A 87 5.99 21.45 18.11
CA ASN A 87 7.14 20.73 18.67
C ASN A 87 6.80 19.25 18.94
N ASN A 88 7.63 18.34 18.43
CA ASN A 88 7.48 16.89 18.60
C ASN A 88 7.72 16.41 20.03
N GLU A 89 8.52 17.13 20.83
CA GLU A 89 8.76 16.76 22.23
C GLU A 89 7.47 16.80 23.05
N LEU A 90 6.54 17.69 22.72
CA LEU A 90 5.24 17.78 23.38
C LEU A 90 4.37 16.54 23.14
N VAL A 91 4.53 15.90 21.98
CA VAL A 91 3.91 14.61 21.66
C VAL A 91 4.55 13.52 22.52
N ARG A 92 5.89 13.45 22.52
CA ARG A 92 6.66 12.45 23.27
C ARG A 92 6.37 12.47 24.77
N THR A 93 6.18 13.66 25.35
CA THR A 93 5.91 13.82 26.78
C THR A 93 4.43 13.92 27.14
N ASN A 94 3.51 13.65 26.21
CA ASN A 94 2.06 13.77 26.41
C ASN A 94 1.66 15.10 27.06
N THR A 95 2.20 16.20 26.52
CA THR A 95 2.00 17.55 27.04
C THR A 95 0.84 18.24 26.34
N LEU A 96 -0.13 18.69 27.13
CA LEU A 96 -1.39 19.28 26.71
C LEU A 96 -1.25 20.79 26.52
N THR A 97 -1.37 21.23 25.27
CA THR A 97 -1.30 22.63 24.83
C THR A 97 -2.38 22.90 23.78
N LYS A 98 -2.67 24.17 23.53
CA LYS A 98 -3.59 24.54 22.44
C LYS A 98 -3.04 23.98 21.11
N SER A 99 -3.95 23.53 20.25
CA SER A 99 -3.67 22.95 18.92
C SER A 99 -2.96 21.61 18.95
N ALA A 100 -2.80 20.97 20.11
CA ALA A 100 -2.41 19.58 20.16
C ALA A 100 -3.57 18.70 19.68
N VAL A 101 -3.26 17.74 18.80
CA VAL A 101 -4.19 16.69 18.38
C VAL A 101 -4.07 15.55 19.38
N VAL A 102 -5.18 15.17 19.99
CA VAL A 102 -5.27 14.14 21.02
C VAL A 102 -6.21 13.02 20.57
N GLN A 103 -6.02 11.83 21.14
CA GLN A 103 -7.05 10.79 21.13
C GLN A 103 -7.86 10.90 22.42
N ILE A 104 -9.18 10.90 22.28
CA ILE A 104 -10.13 10.93 23.40
C ILE A 104 -10.99 9.67 23.40
N ASP A 105 -11.53 9.36 24.57
CA ASP A 105 -12.49 8.26 24.77
C ASP A 105 -13.78 8.52 23.98
N ALA A 106 -14.14 7.59 23.10
CA ALA A 106 -15.32 7.71 22.24
C ALA A 106 -16.63 7.28 22.93
N ALA A 107 -16.56 6.59 24.08
CA ALA A 107 -17.73 5.99 24.71
C ALA A 107 -18.86 6.99 25.04
N PRO A 108 -18.59 8.19 25.58
CA PRO A 108 -19.65 9.16 25.88
C PRO A 108 -20.38 9.68 24.64
N PHE A 109 -19.70 9.73 23.49
CA PHE A 109 -20.30 10.11 22.21
C PHE A 109 -21.09 8.96 21.61
N ARG A 110 -20.57 7.71 21.68
CA ARG A 110 -21.28 6.50 21.24
C ARG A 110 -22.61 6.33 21.98
N GLN A 111 -22.58 6.45 23.31
CA GLN A 111 -23.78 6.33 24.15
C GLN A 111 -24.83 7.38 23.78
N TRP A 112 -24.41 8.62 23.53
CA TRP A 112 -25.34 9.66 23.08
C TRP A 112 -25.91 9.34 21.71
N TYR A 113 -25.08 8.92 20.75
CA TYR A 113 -25.49 8.61 19.39
C TYR A 113 -26.55 7.49 19.37
N GLU A 114 -26.30 6.40 20.10
CA GLU A 114 -27.23 5.28 20.25
C GLU A 114 -28.56 5.70 20.91
N ALA A 115 -28.51 6.59 21.91
CA ALA A 115 -29.70 7.13 22.55
C ALA A 115 -30.47 8.12 21.66
N HIS A 116 -29.76 8.92 20.85
CA HIS A 116 -30.34 9.98 20.04
C HIS A 116 -30.97 9.48 18.74
N TYR A 117 -30.28 8.57 18.05
CA TYR A 117 -30.66 8.02 16.75
C TYR A 117 -31.21 6.59 16.81
N GLY A 118 -31.05 5.89 17.93
CA GLY A 118 -31.50 4.49 18.06
C GLY A 118 -30.70 3.48 17.24
N GLN A 119 -29.58 3.90 16.64
CA GLN A 119 -28.70 3.06 15.82
C GLN A 119 -27.30 2.97 16.44
N PRO A 120 -26.62 1.81 16.36
CA PRO A 120 -25.24 1.66 16.81
C PRO A 120 -24.26 2.39 15.88
N ILE A 121 -23.15 2.87 16.43
CA ILE A 121 -22.01 3.43 15.67
C ILE A 121 -20.72 2.68 16.00
N GLY A 122 -20.03 2.21 14.95
CA GLY A 122 -18.73 1.54 15.08
C GLY A 122 -18.76 0.12 15.68
N ARG A 123 -19.82 -0.67 15.45
CA ARG A 123 -19.82 -2.11 15.80
C ARG A 123 -19.31 -2.95 14.62
N ARG A 124 -18.28 -3.78 14.86
CA ARG A 124 -17.93 -4.89 13.96
C ARG A 124 -19.12 -5.87 13.91
N ARG A 125 -19.60 -6.19 12.71
CA ARG A 125 -20.75 -7.07 12.45
C ARG A 125 -20.68 -8.48 13.07
N GLN A 126 -19.56 -8.88 13.66
CA GLN A 126 -19.32 -10.23 14.22
C GLN A 126 -19.55 -10.35 15.74
N GLN A 127 -19.65 -9.26 16.51
CA GLN A 127 -20.00 -9.34 17.94
C GLN A 127 -21.33 -8.63 18.18
N LYS A 128 -22.42 -9.39 18.03
CA LYS A 128 -23.72 -9.01 18.59
C LYS A 128 -23.62 -9.19 20.10
N SER A 129 -23.05 -8.22 20.80
CA SER A 129 -23.19 -8.15 22.25
C SER A 129 -24.68 -8.13 22.57
N GLU A 130 -25.15 -9.13 23.31
CA GLU A 130 -26.49 -9.26 23.88
C GLU A 130 -26.77 -8.05 24.78
N VAL A 131 -27.17 -6.93 24.18
CA VAL A 131 -27.80 -5.85 24.92
C VAL A 131 -29.28 -6.19 24.91
N PRO A 132 -29.92 -6.39 26.09
CA PRO A 132 -31.34 -6.70 26.14
C PRO A 132 -32.12 -5.62 25.40
N GLU A 133 -33.00 -6.02 24.48
CA GLU A 133 -33.91 -5.10 23.79
C GLU A 133 -34.88 -4.51 24.82
N GLU A 134 -34.52 -3.35 25.38
CA GLU A 134 -35.49 -2.55 26.14
C GLU A 134 -36.61 -2.14 25.19
N LYS A 135 -37.85 -2.53 25.53
CA LYS A 135 -39.05 -2.13 24.79
C LYS A 135 -39.23 -0.60 24.85
N LYS A 136 -38.74 0.10 23.83
CA LYS A 136 -38.94 1.55 23.66
C LYS A 136 -40.36 1.83 23.17
N SER A 137 -40.92 2.97 23.60
CA SER A 137 -42.24 3.40 23.13
C SER A 137 -42.23 3.74 21.64
N ASN A 138 -43.35 3.51 20.95
CA ASN A 138 -43.49 3.79 19.51
C ASN A 138 -43.20 5.27 19.17
N SER A 139 -43.50 6.20 20.09
CA SER A 139 -43.18 7.63 19.93
C SER A 139 -41.67 7.89 19.90
N VAL A 140 -40.90 7.20 20.73
CA VAL A 140 -39.43 7.31 20.76
C VAL A 140 -38.81 6.74 19.49
N GLN A 141 -39.28 5.57 19.06
CA GLN A 141 -38.79 4.93 17.82
C GLN A 141 -39.06 5.81 16.59
N LYS A 142 -40.28 6.38 16.49
CA LYS A 142 -40.63 7.30 15.39
C LYS A 142 -39.73 8.54 15.37
N LYS A 143 -39.44 9.13 16.54
CA LYS A 143 -38.53 10.28 16.65
C LYS A 143 -37.08 9.93 16.29
N GLN A 144 -36.59 8.77 16.74
CA GLN A 144 -35.24 8.29 16.43
C GLN A 144 -35.06 8.02 14.93
N ALA A 145 -36.04 7.35 14.31
CA ALA A 145 -36.02 7.08 12.87
C ALA A 145 -36.05 8.36 12.03
N ALA A 146 -36.89 9.34 12.41
CA ALA A 146 -36.96 10.63 11.73
C ALA A 146 -35.62 11.38 11.80
N ARG A 147 -34.99 11.47 12.98
CA ARG A 147 -33.68 12.11 13.15
C ARG A 147 -32.58 11.41 12.38
N PHE A 148 -32.56 10.07 12.41
CA PHE A 148 -31.52 9.31 11.73
C PHE A 148 -31.61 9.48 10.21
N ALA A 149 -32.83 9.54 9.66
CA ALA A 149 -33.04 9.81 8.25
C ALA A 149 -32.56 11.21 7.83
N GLU A 150 -32.74 12.20 8.70
CA GLU A 150 -32.36 13.60 8.45
C GLU A 150 -30.84 13.83 8.55
N SER A 151 -30.20 13.42 9.65
CA SER A 151 -28.81 13.80 9.97
C SER A 151 -27.95 12.67 10.57
N GLY A 152 -28.51 11.48 10.81
CA GLY A 152 -27.77 10.40 11.47
C GLY A 152 -26.70 9.69 10.63
N LYS A 153 -26.36 10.16 9.43
CA LYS A 153 -25.29 9.55 8.61
C LYS A 153 -23.97 10.24 8.89
N VAL A 154 -23.10 9.58 9.64
CA VAL A 154 -21.75 10.07 9.97
C VAL A 154 -20.75 9.75 8.86
N GLU A 155 -19.76 10.61 8.69
CA GLU A 155 -18.64 10.39 7.75
C GLU A 155 -17.88 9.09 8.09
N SER A 156 -17.59 8.28 7.08
CA SER A 156 -16.92 6.98 7.25
C SER A 156 -15.58 7.04 8.01
N ALA A 157 -14.81 8.12 7.84
CA ALA A 157 -13.52 8.30 8.51
C ALA A 157 -13.67 8.54 10.03
N VAL A 158 -14.79 9.14 10.44
CA VAL A 158 -15.16 9.34 11.84
C VAL A 158 -15.77 8.06 12.40
N GLU A 159 -16.68 7.41 11.66
CA GLU A 159 -17.31 6.14 12.06
C GLU A 159 -16.28 5.04 12.37
N ARG A 160 -15.26 4.87 11.51
CA ARG A 160 -14.17 3.90 11.72
C ARG A 160 -13.41 4.14 13.02
N GLN A 161 -13.31 5.37 13.50
CA GLN A 161 -12.64 5.68 14.77
C GLN A 161 -13.44 5.18 15.97
N PHE A 162 -14.78 5.20 15.88
CA PHE A 162 -15.65 4.63 16.91
C PHE A 162 -15.47 3.12 17.07
N GLU A 163 -15.03 2.39 16.04
CA GLU A 163 -14.68 0.96 16.15
C GLU A 163 -13.50 0.73 17.10
N SER A 164 -12.51 1.63 17.07
CA SER A 164 -11.33 1.56 17.95
C SER A 164 -11.60 2.04 19.38
N GLY A 165 -12.78 2.62 19.63
CA GLY A 165 -13.12 3.25 20.91
C GLY A 165 -12.40 4.57 21.19
N ARG A 166 -11.68 5.12 20.21
CA ARG A 166 -10.92 6.37 20.34
C ARG A 166 -11.17 7.26 19.13
N VAL A 167 -11.44 8.53 19.37
CA VAL A 167 -11.61 9.54 18.32
C VAL A 167 -10.54 10.63 18.42
N TYR A 168 -10.10 11.15 17.28
CA TYR A 168 -9.16 12.27 17.23
C TYR A 168 -9.89 13.59 17.47
N ALA A 169 -9.28 14.44 18.30
CA ALA A 169 -9.78 15.75 18.64
C ALA A 169 -8.64 16.77 18.75
N VAL A 170 -8.93 18.05 18.53
CA VAL A 170 -7.98 19.15 18.72
C VAL A 170 -8.31 19.90 20.00
N ILE A 171 -7.28 20.19 20.81
CA ILE A 171 -7.42 21.07 21.97
C ILE A 171 -7.55 22.52 21.51
N ALA A 172 -8.70 23.15 21.72
CA ALA A 172 -8.94 24.56 21.41
C ALA A 172 -8.63 25.49 22.61
N SER A 173 -8.71 24.96 23.83
CA SER A 173 -8.45 25.71 25.07
C SER A 173 -6.95 25.94 25.33
N ARG A 174 -6.64 26.72 26.38
CA ARG A 174 -5.27 26.96 26.85
C ARG A 174 -5.12 26.47 28.31
N PRO A 175 -4.77 25.19 28.54
CA PRO A 175 -4.75 24.59 29.89
C PRO A 175 -3.93 25.34 30.93
N GLY A 176 -2.79 25.92 30.55
CA GLY A 176 -1.94 26.70 31.46
C GLY A 176 -2.50 28.09 31.85
N GLN A 177 -3.63 28.51 31.28
CA GLN A 177 -4.29 29.79 31.57
C GLN A 177 -5.66 29.61 32.23
N SER A 178 -6.49 28.73 31.68
CA SER A 178 -7.86 28.47 32.13
C SER A 178 -8.00 27.25 33.03
N GLY A 179 -6.98 26.39 33.11
CA GLY A 179 -7.06 25.14 33.87
C GLY A 179 -7.93 24.07 33.22
N ARG A 180 -8.36 24.26 31.96
CA ARG A 180 -9.24 23.35 31.23
C ARG A 180 -8.58 22.84 29.95
N VAL A 181 -8.87 21.60 29.59
CA VAL A 181 -8.53 20.99 28.30
C VAL A 181 -9.84 20.79 27.54
N ASP A 182 -10.22 21.77 26.73
CA ASP A 182 -11.46 21.74 25.96
C ASP A 182 -11.10 21.76 24.46
N GLY A 183 -11.91 21.12 23.64
CA GLY A 183 -11.61 20.92 22.23
C GLY A 183 -12.80 20.47 21.41
N TYR A 184 -12.53 20.06 20.17
CA TYR A 184 -13.53 19.55 19.24
C TYR A 184 -13.00 18.32 18.49
N ILE A 185 -13.91 17.42 18.13
CA ILE A 185 -13.60 16.22 17.32
C ILE A 185 -13.20 16.68 15.92
N LEU A 186 -12.18 16.02 15.34
CA LEU A 186 -11.74 16.27 13.97
C LEU A 186 -12.67 15.59 12.96
N GLU A 187 -13.10 16.34 11.95
CA GLU A 187 -14.01 15.89 10.88
C GLU A 187 -13.52 16.39 9.51
N GLY A 188 -13.96 15.76 8.41
CA GLY A 188 -13.69 16.19 7.04
C GLY A 188 -12.21 16.39 6.69
N ASP A 189 -11.91 17.47 5.96
CA ASP A 189 -10.57 17.76 5.45
C ASP A 189 -9.52 17.95 6.56
N GLU A 190 -9.92 18.51 7.70
CA GLU A 190 -9.02 18.70 8.85
C GLU A 190 -8.60 17.34 9.42
N LEU A 191 -9.55 16.40 9.54
CA LEU A 191 -9.26 15.04 9.94
C LEU A 191 -8.32 14.36 8.94
N ALA A 192 -8.61 14.47 7.65
CA ALA A 192 -7.80 13.88 6.59
C ALA A 192 -6.34 14.40 6.62
N PHE A 193 -6.17 15.71 6.82
CA PHE A 193 -4.86 16.34 6.94
C PHE A 193 -4.05 15.76 8.11
N TYR A 194 -4.63 15.72 9.32
CA TYR A 194 -3.91 15.22 10.50
C TYR A 194 -3.68 13.71 10.45
N GLN A 195 -4.61 12.93 9.91
CA GLN A 195 -4.40 11.49 9.69
C GLN A 195 -3.22 11.25 8.76
N LYS A 196 -3.09 12.01 7.66
CA LYS A 196 -1.93 11.95 6.75
C LYS A 196 -0.64 12.31 7.47
N ALA A 197 -0.64 13.40 8.25
CA ALA A 197 0.54 13.86 8.99
C ALA A 197 1.01 12.84 10.06
N ILE A 198 0.07 12.22 10.78
CA ILE A 198 0.36 11.18 11.78
C ILE A 198 0.90 9.92 11.11
N ARG A 199 0.28 9.46 10.01
CA ARG A 199 0.76 8.30 9.23
C ARG A 199 2.17 8.51 8.68
N LYS A 200 2.46 9.70 8.13
CA LYS A 200 3.80 10.05 7.65
C LYS A 200 4.86 9.99 8.77
N LYS A 201 4.51 10.35 10.02
CA LYS A 201 5.42 10.25 11.17
C LYS A 201 5.57 8.83 11.74
N ARG A 202 4.55 7.97 11.65
CA ARG A 202 4.67 6.54 12.00
C ARG A 202 5.64 5.79 11.07
N LYS A 203 5.88 6.30 9.86
CA LYS A 203 6.99 5.89 8.98
C LYS A 203 8.37 6.38 9.49
N LYS A 204 8.65 6.24 10.80
CA LYS A 204 10.04 6.33 11.28
C LYS A 204 10.71 5.02 10.86
N LYS A 205 11.45 5.08 9.74
CA LYS A 205 12.24 4.04 9.06
C LYS A 205 12.24 2.69 9.79
N MET A 206 11.40 1.75 9.34
CA MET A 206 11.81 0.35 9.49
C MET A 206 13.19 0.25 8.82
N PRO A 207 14.19 -0.36 9.48
CA PRO A 207 15.47 -0.56 8.84
C PRO A 207 15.20 -1.29 7.53
N SER A 208 15.78 -0.76 6.47
CA SER A 208 15.66 -1.27 5.12
C SER A 208 17.05 -1.35 4.54
N THR A 209 17.22 -2.25 3.59
CA THR A 209 18.49 -2.47 2.92
C THR A 209 18.28 -2.46 1.41
N LYS A 210 19.27 -1.92 0.70
CA LYS A 210 19.27 -1.88 -0.75
C LYS A 210 19.34 -3.30 -1.28
N THR A 211 18.30 -3.72 -1.98
CA THR A 211 18.17 -5.05 -2.57
C THR A 211 17.97 -4.88 -4.08
N ARG A 212 18.94 -5.41 -4.83
CA ARG A 212 18.90 -5.56 -6.29
C ARG A 212 18.00 -6.70 -6.73
N LEU A 213 17.11 -6.40 -7.68
CA LEU A 213 16.19 -7.31 -8.35
C LEU A 213 16.54 -7.38 -9.85
N CYS A 214 16.50 -8.57 -10.46
CA CYS A 214 16.57 -8.76 -11.91
C CYS A 214 15.22 -9.30 -12.39
N LEU A 215 14.58 -8.64 -13.35
CA LEU A 215 13.19 -8.89 -13.73
C LEU A 215 13.13 -9.32 -15.21
N LEU A 216 12.40 -10.40 -15.45
CA LEU A 216 12.18 -11.05 -16.73
C LEU A 216 10.71 -11.45 -16.86
N SER A 217 10.24 -11.63 -18.09
CA SER A 217 8.95 -12.22 -18.44
C SER A 217 8.97 -12.62 -19.91
N ASP A 218 8.03 -13.46 -20.35
CA ASP A 218 7.77 -13.74 -21.76
C ASP A 218 9.04 -14.15 -22.52
N THR A 219 9.77 -15.10 -21.94
CA THR A 219 10.99 -15.63 -22.58
C THR A 219 10.65 -16.64 -23.65
N HIS A 220 9.50 -17.32 -23.58
CA HIS A 220 9.02 -18.25 -24.61
C HIS A 220 10.07 -19.27 -25.06
N THR A 221 10.78 -19.86 -24.08
CA THR A 221 11.91 -20.80 -24.26
C THR A 221 13.17 -20.16 -24.89
N THR A 222 13.17 -18.86 -25.14
CA THR A 222 14.33 -18.18 -25.71
C THR A 222 15.38 -17.95 -24.63
N LEU A 223 16.58 -18.49 -24.84
CA LEU A 223 17.71 -18.34 -23.93
C LEU A 223 18.50 -17.05 -24.25
N PRO A 224 19.20 -16.46 -23.26
CA PRO A 224 20.08 -15.33 -23.53
C PRO A 224 21.12 -15.70 -24.59
N VAL A 225 21.40 -14.79 -25.50
CA VAL A 225 22.38 -15.05 -26.55
C VAL A 225 23.81 -15.16 -25.97
N SER A 226 24.72 -15.74 -26.76
CA SER A 226 26.13 -15.85 -26.37
C SER A 226 26.73 -14.49 -25.98
N PRO A 227 27.64 -14.43 -24.99
CA PRO A 227 28.31 -13.19 -24.57
C PRO A 227 29.00 -12.42 -25.72
N ALA A 228 29.33 -13.12 -26.82
CA ALA A 228 29.94 -12.54 -28.01
C ALA A 228 29.00 -11.62 -28.83
N HIS A 229 27.68 -11.76 -28.69
CA HIS A 229 26.69 -10.92 -29.37
C HIS A 229 26.54 -9.59 -28.63
N THR A 230 27.52 -8.71 -28.81
CA THR A 230 27.65 -7.49 -28.02
C THR A 230 26.59 -6.42 -28.31
N THR A 231 25.73 -6.61 -29.31
CA THR A 231 24.64 -5.70 -29.70
C THR A 231 23.30 -6.04 -29.03
N ASN A 232 23.11 -7.27 -28.54
CA ASN A 232 21.88 -7.68 -27.86
C ASN A 232 22.06 -7.58 -26.33
N PRO A 233 21.15 -6.93 -25.60
CA PRO A 233 21.23 -6.82 -24.14
C PRO A 233 20.81 -8.11 -23.40
N TYR A 234 19.96 -8.97 -23.98
CA TYR A 234 19.56 -10.26 -23.42
C TYR A 234 20.61 -11.34 -23.71
N ARG A 235 21.73 -11.29 -22.97
CA ARG A 235 22.89 -12.16 -23.21
C ARG A 235 23.50 -12.70 -21.92
N HIS A 236 24.22 -13.82 -22.03
CA HIS A 236 24.89 -14.43 -20.89
C HIS A 236 26.14 -13.65 -20.40
N PRO A 237 26.49 -13.82 -19.11
CA PRO A 237 25.55 -14.05 -18.01
C PRO A 237 24.54 -12.91 -17.85
N LEU A 238 23.37 -13.27 -17.32
CA LEU A 238 22.35 -12.32 -16.87
C LEU A 238 22.90 -11.41 -15.75
N PRO A 239 22.33 -10.21 -15.55
CA PRO A 239 22.75 -9.31 -14.49
C PRO A 239 22.70 -9.96 -13.09
N LYS A 240 23.75 -9.74 -12.30
CA LYS A 240 23.79 -10.16 -10.90
C LYS A 240 22.74 -9.43 -10.07
N ALA A 241 21.97 -10.17 -9.29
CA ALA A 241 20.95 -9.64 -8.39
C ALA A 241 20.89 -10.46 -7.10
N HIS A 242 20.14 -9.97 -6.10
CA HIS A 242 19.81 -10.80 -4.94
C HIS A 242 18.59 -11.67 -5.23
N VAL A 243 17.62 -11.11 -5.97
CA VAL A 243 16.40 -11.81 -6.38
C VAL A 243 16.23 -11.66 -7.89
N LEU A 244 16.00 -12.76 -8.58
CA LEU A 244 15.50 -12.79 -9.94
C LEU A 244 13.99 -13.05 -9.91
N ILE A 245 13.21 -12.38 -10.75
CA ILE A 245 11.77 -12.58 -10.88
C ILE A 245 11.44 -12.87 -12.35
N HIS A 246 10.69 -13.94 -12.60
CA HIS A 246 10.10 -14.24 -13.90
C HIS A 246 8.57 -14.16 -13.83
N ALA A 247 7.97 -13.24 -14.58
CA ALA A 247 6.54 -12.91 -14.51
C ALA A 247 5.66 -13.70 -15.52
N GLY A 248 5.93 -15.00 -15.66
CA GLY A 248 5.16 -15.88 -16.56
C GLY A 248 5.65 -15.92 -18.00
N ASP A 249 5.08 -16.85 -18.77
CA ASP A 249 5.46 -17.20 -20.14
C ASP A 249 6.93 -17.59 -20.26
N LEU A 250 7.31 -18.58 -19.44
CA LEU A 250 8.64 -19.20 -19.52
C LEU A 250 8.80 -19.97 -20.82
N THR A 251 7.75 -20.67 -21.22
CA THR A 251 7.75 -21.59 -22.36
C THR A 251 6.91 -21.09 -23.51
N LYS A 252 7.17 -21.57 -24.72
CA LYS A 252 6.39 -21.18 -25.90
C LYS A 252 5.12 -22.01 -26.03
N VAL A 253 5.23 -23.31 -25.76
CA VAL A 253 4.12 -24.26 -25.86
C VAL A 253 4.14 -25.28 -24.72
N SER A 254 4.85 -25.03 -23.62
CA SER A 254 4.82 -25.86 -22.40
C SER A 254 5.21 -27.33 -22.56
N ARG A 255 6.21 -27.61 -23.40
CA ARG A 255 6.82 -28.95 -23.47
C ARG A 255 7.76 -29.18 -22.29
N LEU A 256 7.92 -30.44 -21.88
CA LEU A 256 8.83 -30.79 -20.78
C LEU A 256 10.25 -30.28 -21.06
N GLU A 257 10.74 -30.48 -22.28
CA GLU A 257 12.06 -30.00 -22.73
C GLU A 257 12.20 -28.47 -22.64
N GLU A 258 11.12 -27.72 -22.92
CA GLU A 258 11.10 -26.26 -22.81
C GLU A 258 11.24 -25.85 -21.33
N HIS A 259 10.47 -26.48 -20.44
CA HIS A 259 10.57 -26.22 -19.01
C HIS A 259 11.96 -26.60 -18.45
N THR A 260 12.54 -27.73 -18.86
CA THR A 260 13.88 -28.14 -18.45
C THR A 260 14.92 -27.06 -18.79
N ARG A 261 14.93 -26.56 -20.04
CA ARG A 261 15.85 -25.49 -20.45
C ARG A 261 15.67 -24.22 -19.65
N MET A 262 14.44 -23.84 -19.34
CA MET A 262 14.16 -22.63 -18.56
C MET A 262 14.55 -22.78 -17.09
N VAL A 263 14.35 -23.95 -16.49
CA VAL A 263 14.84 -24.27 -15.14
C VAL A 263 16.36 -24.24 -15.09
N GLU A 264 17.05 -24.77 -16.10
CA GLU A 264 18.51 -24.68 -16.22
C GLU A 264 18.99 -23.23 -16.33
N LEU A 265 18.32 -22.40 -17.14
CA LEU A 265 18.59 -20.97 -17.22
C LEU A 265 18.45 -20.30 -15.84
N LEU A 266 17.32 -20.52 -15.17
CA LEU A 266 17.04 -19.96 -13.84
C LEU A 266 18.07 -20.43 -12.81
N ALA A 267 18.45 -21.71 -12.82
CA ALA A 267 19.44 -22.27 -11.92
C ALA A 267 20.83 -21.64 -12.14
N SER A 268 21.20 -21.39 -13.40
CA SER A 268 22.47 -20.75 -13.77
C SER A 268 22.53 -19.24 -13.47
N ALA A 269 21.39 -18.60 -13.23
CA ALA A 269 21.32 -17.16 -13.05
C ALA A 269 22.01 -16.71 -11.73
N PRO A 270 22.80 -15.61 -11.75
CA PRO A 270 23.54 -15.11 -10.59
C PRO A 270 22.64 -14.35 -9.61
N ALA A 271 21.68 -15.06 -9.01
CA ALA A 271 20.78 -14.59 -7.96
C ALA A 271 20.60 -15.63 -6.85
N GLU A 272 20.33 -15.17 -5.63
CA GLU A 272 20.13 -16.07 -4.48
C GLU A 272 18.72 -16.66 -4.48
N LEU A 273 17.71 -15.83 -4.79
CA LEU A 273 16.32 -16.25 -4.97
C LEU A 273 15.91 -16.08 -6.43
N LYS A 274 15.17 -17.03 -6.98
CA LYS A 274 14.54 -16.96 -8.31
C LYS A 274 13.05 -17.22 -8.17
N LEU A 275 12.25 -16.17 -8.19
CA LEU A 275 10.80 -16.22 -8.03
C LEU A 275 10.15 -16.39 -9.39
N VAL A 276 9.26 -17.38 -9.50
CA VAL A 276 8.65 -17.74 -10.78
C VAL A 276 7.15 -17.91 -10.61
N ILE A 277 6.38 -17.24 -11.47
CA ILE A 277 4.99 -17.57 -11.73
C ILE A 277 4.86 -18.09 -13.17
N PRO A 278 3.88 -18.95 -13.48
CA PRO A 278 3.59 -19.31 -14.87
C PRO A 278 2.80 -18.20 -15.58
N GLY A 279 2.77 -18.25 -16.91
CA GLY A 279 1.89 -17.44 -17.76
C GLY A 279 0.96 -18.30 -18.61
N ASN A 280 0.21 -17.68 -19.51
CA ASN A 280 -0.81 -18.39 -20.30
C ASN A 280 -0.21 -19.40 -21.28
N HIS A 281 1.06 -19.25 -21.68
CA HIS A 281 1.78 -20.21 -22.52
C HIS A 281 2.29 -21.43 -21.75
N ASP A 282 2.41 -21.36 -20.43
CA ASP A 282 2.88 -22.45 -19.58
C ASP A 282 1.74 -23.44 -19.25
N ILE A 283 1.04 -23.90 -20.28
CA ILE A 283 -0.25 -24.61 -20.19
C ILE A 283 -0.23 -25.90 -19.34
N THR A 284 0.93 -26.56 -19.17
CA THR A 284 1.04 -27.75 -18.31
C THR A 284 1.11 -27.40 -16.82
N LEU A 285 1.37 -26.13 -16.47
CA LEU A 285 1.34 -25.65 -15.09
C LEU A 285 -0.08 -25.24 -14.64
N ASP A 286 -1.03 -25.13 -15.57
CA ASP A 286 -2.48 -25.08 -15.30
C ASP A 286 -3.08 -26.47 -15.51
N GLU A 287 -3.01 -27.30 -14.46
CA GLU A 287 -3.41 -28.71 -14.51
C GLU A 287 -4.88 -28.90 -14.94
N GLU A 288 -5.79 -28.07 -14.44
CA GLU A 288 -7.22 -28.12 -14.79
C GLU A 288 -7.41 -27.80 -16.29
N TYR A 289 -6.79 -26.73 -16.78
CA TYR A 289 -6.83 -26.38 -18.19
C TYR A 289 -6.20 -27.47 -19.07
N TYR A 290 -5.07 -28.03 -18.67
CA TYR A 290 -4.35 -29.02 -19.44
C TYR A 290 -5.18 -30.29 -19.66
N HIS A 291 -5.78 -30.82 -18.59
CA HIS A 291 -6.67 -31.98 -18.66
C HIS A 291 -7.94 -31.68 -19.44
N ARG A 292 -8.50 -30.46 -19.35
CA ARG A 292 -9.71 -30.08 -20.08
C ARG A 292 -9.46 -29.95 -21.59
N ILE A 293 -8.47 -29.16 -21.99
CA ILE A 293 -8.21 -28.82 -23.40
C ILE A 293 -6.73 -28.66 -23.78
N GLY A 294 -5.83 -28.36 -22.85
CA GLY A 294 -4.43 -28.08 -23.18
C GLY A 294 -3.72 -29.27 -23.82
N HIS A 295 -3.99 -30.50 -23.38
CA HIS A 295 -3.39 -31.71 -23.96
C HIS A 295 -3.74 -31.92 -25.45
N TYR A 296 -4.90 -31.44 -25.92
CA TYR A 296 -5.25 -31.48 -27.34
C TYR A 296 -4.35 -30.59 -28.19
N ARG A 297 -3.89 -29.45 -27.64
CA ARG A 297 -2.92 -28.56 -28.32
C ARG A 297 -1.56 -29.24 -28.49
N HIS A 298 -1.17 -30.13 -27.57
CA HIS A 298 0.03 -30.98 -27.71
C HIS A 298 -0.18 -32.14 -28.69
N ARG A 299 -1.35 -32.78 -28.63
CA ARG A 299 -1.66 -33.98 -29.42
C ARG A 299 -1.90 -33.69 -30.90
N TYR A 300 -2.52 -32.55 -31.25
CA TYR A 300 -3.00 -32.25 -32.60
C TYR A 300 -2.40 -30.99 -33.22
N ARG A 301 -1.15 -30.65 -32.88
CA ARG A 301 -0.49 -29.47 -33.44
C ARG A 301 -0.52 -29.55 -34.97
N SER A 302 -1.08 -28.53 -35.63
CA SER A 302 -1.13 -28.46 -37.08
C SER A 302 0.29 -28.56 -37.65
N GLY A 303 0.59 -29.68 -38.32
CA GLY A 303 1.60 -29.70 -39.34
C GLY A 303 1.28 -28.64 -40.40
N HIS A 304 2.28 -28.21 -41.15
CA HIS A 304 2.09 -27.29 -42.28
C HIS A 304 0.85 -27.65 -43.11
N LYS A 305 0.11 -26.61 -43.54
CA LYS A 305 -1.16 -26.69 -44.30
C LYS A 305 -1.30 -28.01 -45.09
N GLY A 306 -2.19 -28.90 -44.63
CA GLY A 306 -2.65 -30.05 -45.41
C GLY A 306 -2.31 -31.45 -44.89
N SER A 307 -1.53 -31.61 -43.81
CA SER A 307 -1.30 -32.93 -43.19
C SER A 307 -2.39 -33.28 -42.17
N LEU A 308 -2.89 -34.52 -42.20
CA LEU A 308 -3.76 -35.09 -41.17
C LEU A 308 -3.08 -34.99 -39.77
N PRO A 309 -3.83 -34.72 -38.69
CA PRO A 309 -3.26 -34.68 -37.34
C PRO A 309 -2.66 -36.05 -37.00
N GLN A 310 -1.34 -36.13 -36.80
CA GLN A 310 -0.70 -37.28 -36.17
C GLN A 310 -0.82 -37.15 -34.65
N GLU A 311 -1.10 -38.25 -33.94
CA GLU A 311 -1.12 -38.26 -32.47
C GLU A 311 0.29 -38.01 -31.91
N GLY A 312 0.54 -36.77 -31.48
CA GLY A 312 1.77 -36.40 -30.78
C GLY A 312 1.74 -36.76 -29.29
N PRO A 313 2.92 -36.86 -28.63
CA PRO A 313 3.01 -37.14 -27.20
C PRO A 313 2.41 -35.99 -26.37
N THR A 314 1.75 -36.34 -25.27
CA THR A 314 1.29 -35.42 -24.23
C THR A 314 2.24 -35.44 -23.04
N GLU A 315 2.38 -34.31 -22.37
CA GLU A 315 3.12 -34.16 -21.11
C GLU A 315 2.28 -34.53 -19.88
N ASP A 316 2.97 -34.80 -18.77
CA ASP A 316 2.40 -34.94 -17.43
C ASP A 316 2.59 -33.63 -16.62
N PRO A 317 1.52 -32.90 -16.28
CA PRO A 317 1.57 -31.69 -15.45
C PRO A 317 2.33 -31.86 -14.14
N ALA A 318 2.24 -33.03 -13.49
CA ALA A 318 2.89 -33.28 -12.21
C ALA A 318 4.42 -33.34 -12.36
N VAL A 319 4.89 -33.97 -13.45
CA VAL A 319 6.32 -34.05 -13.78
C VAL A 319 6.86 -32.66 -14.10
N VAL A 320 6.13 -31.86 -14.88
CA VAL A 320 6.56 -30.48 -15.20
C VAL A 320 6.61 -29.61 -13.95
N LYS A 321 5.58 -29.66 -13.10
CA LYS A 321 5.54 -28.89 -11.84
C LYS A 321 6.64 -29.32 -10.87
N ALA A 322 7.04 -30.59 -10.87
CA ALA A 322 8.15 -31.08 -10.07
C ALA A 322 9.48 -30.39 -10.41
N LEU A 323 9.73 -30.04 -11.68
CA LEU A 323 10.95 -29.34 -12.11
C LEU A 323 11.17 -27.99 -11.39
N TYR A 324 10.10 -27.34 -10.93
CA TYR A 324 10.17 -26.04 -10.23
C TYR A 324 10.09 -26.16 -8.71
N THR A 325 9.76 -27.35 -8.20
CA THR A 325 9.38 -27.55 -6.79
C THR A 325 10.20 -28.61 -6.08
N ASP A 326 11.01 -29.39 -6.80
CA ASP A 326 11.85 -30.43 -6.23
C ASP A 326 13.02 -29.88 -5.38
N ALA A 327 13.81 -30.79 -4.82
CA ALA A 327 14.95 -30.43 -3.99
C ALA A 327 16.06 -29.70 -4.78
N ALA A 328 16.24 -30.03 -6.06
CA ALA A 328 17.26 -29.43 -6.91
C ALA A 328 16.91 -27.97 -7.25
N ALA A 329 15.66 -27.70 -7.64
CA ALA A 329 15.14 -26.37 -7.89
C ALA A 329 15.28 -25.48 -6.65
N ARG A 330 14.87 -25.98 -5.48
CA ARG A 330 15.02 -25.26 -4.20
C ARG A 330 16.47 -25.00 -3.83
N ALA A 331 17.36 -25.97 -4.04
CA ALA A 331 18.80 -25.81 -3.79
C ALA A 331 19.43 -24.76 -4.73
N ALA A 332 18.91 -24.65 -5.96
CA ALA A 332 19.27 -23.59 -6.90
C ALA A 332 18.62 -22.23 -6.58
N GLY A 333 17.81 -22.14 -5.52
CA GLY A 333 17.12 -20.92 -5.10
C GLY A 333 15.84 -20.62 -5.89
N ILE A 334 15.34 -21.56 -6.70
CA ILE A 334 14.09 -21.42 -7.46
C ILE A 334 12.90 -21.63 -6.53
N ILE A 335 11.94 -20.70 -6.61
CA ILE A 335 10.71 -20.70 -5.83
C ILE A 335 9.56 -20.46 -6.79
N TYR A 336 8.80 -21.53 -7.05
CA TYR A 336 7.51 -21.45 -7.72
C TYR A 336 6.47 -20.83 -6.79
N LEU A 337 5.83 -19.76 -7.24
CA LEU A 337 4.83 -19.04 -6.46
C LEU A 337 3.42 -19.37 -6.98
N GLU A 338 2.66 -20.06 -6.14
CA GLU A 338 1.21 -20.22 -6.34
C GLU A 338 0.48 -18.88 -6.20
N GLU A 339 -0.76 -18.77 -6.68
CA GLU A 339 -1.56 -17.56 -6.48
C GLU A 339 -1.71 -17.23 -4.99
N GLY A 340 -1.42 -15.98 -4.61
CA GLY A 340 -1.58 -15.50 -3.24
C GLY A 340 -0.39 -14.71 -2.70
N THR A 341 -0.34 -14.57 -1.37
CA THR A 341 0.64 -13.72 -0.69
C THR A 341 1.75 -14.56 -0.07
N HIS A 342 2.99 -14.24 -0.41
CA HIS A 342 4.19 -14.95 0.01
C HIS A 342 5.13 -14.01 0.76
N ARG A 343 5.71 -14.48 1.86
CA ARG A 343 6.72 -13.73 2.62
C ARG A 343 8.07 -14.38 2.41
N LEU A 344 9.04 -13.61 1.93
CA LEU A 344 10.35 -14.10 1.51
C LEU A 344 11.45 -13.36 2.26
N ARG A 345 12.58 -14.02 2.44
CA ARG A 345 13.78 -13.46 3.07
C ARG A 345 14.99 -13.67 2.16
N VAL A 346 15.70 -12.59 1.87
CA VAL A 346 16.98 -12.62 1.15
C VAL A 346 18.10 -12.96 2.15
N PRO A 347 18.83 -14.07 1.99
CA PRO A 347 19.85 -14.49 2.95
C PRO A 347 20.98 -13.49 3.14
N SER A 348 21.57 -12.99 2.06
CA SER A 348 22.73 -12.08 2.11
C SER A 348 22.45 -10.71 2.74
N THR A 349 21.30 -10.12 2.43
CA THR A 349 20.96 -8.76 2.88
C THR A 349 20.12 -8.76 4.15
N GLY A 350 19.50 -9.90 4.48
CA GLY A 350 18.52 -10.00 5.57
C GLY A 350 17.19 -9.30 5.27
N ALA A 351 16.98 -8.82 4.04
CA ALA A 351 15.72 -8.20 3.63
C ALA A 351 14.58 -9.22 3.71
N THR A 352 13.46 -8.82 4.31
CA THR A 352 12.21 -9.59 4.34
C THR A 352 11.12 -8.77 3.67
N PHE A 353 10.48 -9.33 2.65
CA PHE A 353 9.47 -8.64 1.85
C PHE A 353 8.29 -9.55 1.55
N THR A 354 7.15 -8.93 1.24
CA THR A 354 5.92 -9.61 0.87
C THR A 354 5.61 -9.43 -0.61
N VAL A 355 5.40 -10.54 -1.30
CA VAL A 355 5.03 -10.61 -2.72
C VAL A 355 3.60 -11.12 -2.83
N TYR A 356 2.74 -10.42 -3.54
CA TYR A 356 1.51 -11.00 -4.08
C TYR A 356 1.80 -11.57 -5.46
N ALA A 357 1.47 -12.83 -5.70
CA ALA A 357 1.69 -13.53 -6.96
C ALA A 357 0.34 -13.95 -7.58
N SER A 358 0.17 -13.79 -8.89
CA SER A 358 -0.95 -14.40 -9.62
C SER A 358 -0.63 -14.61 -11.11
N PRO A 359 -0.78 -15.83 -11.65
CA PRO A 359 -0.59 -16.08 -13.09
C PRO A 359 -1.80 -15.66 -13.94
N TRP A 360 -2.92 -15.35 -13.30
CA TRP A 360 -4.21 -15.21 -13.96
C TRP A 360 -4.31 -13.91 -14.76
N THR A 361 -4.87 -14.00 -15.97
CA THR A 361 -5.13 -12.87 -16.87
C THR A 361 -6.56 -12.88 -17.41
N PRO A 362 -7.13 -11.73 -17.80
CA PRO A 362 -8.43 -11.71 -18.47
C PRO A 362 -8.35 -12.51 -19.77
N GLU A 363 -9.38 -13.31 -20.03
CA GLU A 363 -9.39 -14.30 -21.10
C GLU A 363 -9.07 -13.71 -22.48
N PHE A 364 -8.17 -14.40 -23.17
CA PHE A 364 -7.82 -14.20 -24.56
C PHE A 364 -7.57 -15.57 -25.22
N CYS A 365 -8.24 -15.86 -26.34
CA CYS A 365 -8.05 -17.05 -27.17
C CYS A 365 -8.08 -18.43 -26.43
N GLU A 366 -8.81 -18.54 -25.31
CA GLU A 366 -8.96 -19.77 -24.52
C GLU A 366 -7.61 -20.42 -24.12
N TRP A 367 -6.66 -19.63 -23.64
CA TRP A 367 -5.36 -20.09 -23.11
C TRP A 367 -5.43 -20.40 -21.60
N ALA A 368 -4.35 -20.97 -21.05
CA ALA A 368 -4.25 -21.28 -19.61
C ALA A 368 -4.31 -20.02 -18.76
N PHE A 369 -4.65 -20.17 -17.47
CA PHE A 369 -4.74 -19.09 -16.49
C PHE A 369 -5.65 -17.93 -16.92
N ALA A 370 -6.71 -18.23 -17.69
CA ALA A 370 -7.67 -17.25 -18.18
C ALA A 370 -8.89 -17.13 -17.26
N TYR A 371 -9.42 -15.91 -17.08
CA TYR A 371 -10.72 -15.67 -16.45
C TYR A 371 -11.58 -14.69 -17.25
N GLU A 372 -12.89 -14.85 -17.18
CA GLU A 372 -13.83 -14.04 -17.96
C GLU A 372 -13.72 -12.54 -17.60
N ARG A 373 -13.30 -11.73 -18.59
CA ARG A 373 -13.16 -10.28 -18.44
C ARG A 373 -14.50 -9.67 -18.07
N GLY A 374 -14.50 -8.85 -17.02
CA GLY A 374 -15.69 -8.14 -16.59
C GLY A 374 -16.72 -8.98 -15.85
N ALA A 375 -16.60 -10.31 -15.79
CA ALA A 375 -17.44 -11.16 -14.94
C ALA A 375 -16.72 -11.60 -13.64
N VAL A 376 -15.40 -11.79 -13.71
CA VAL A 376 -14.56 -12.29 -12.60
C VAL A 376 -13.61 -11.20 -12.10
N ASP A 377 -13.69 -10.86 -10.81
CA ASP A 377 -12.74 -9.98 -10.12
C ASP A 377 -11.87 -10.84 -9.17
N ARG A 378 -10.67 -11.24 -9.63
CA ARG A 378 -9.75 -12.08 -8.84
C ARG A 378 -8.94 -11.32 -7.80
N PHE A 379 -8.84 -10.00 -7.93
CA PHE A 379 -7.84 -9.22 -7.20
C PHE A 379 -8.42 -8.40 -6.05
N ASN A 380 -9.74 -8.18 -6.02
CA ASN A 380 -10.38 -7.36 -5.00
C ASN A 380 -11.24 -8.19 -4.05
N PRO A 381 -11.28 -7.85 -2.75
CA PRO A 381 -12.24 -8.44 -1.83
C PRO A 381 -13.66 -8.06 -2.28
N PRO A 382 -14.66 -8.90 -1.96
CA PRO A 382 -16.04 -8.65 -2.35
C PRO A 382 -16.51 -7.27 -1.85
N SER A 383 -16.99 -6.44 -2.78
CA SER A 383 -17.46 -5.09 -2.46
C SER A 383 -18.71 -5.14 -1.58
N PRO A 384 -18.75 -4.44 -0.42
CA PRO A 384 -19.92 -4.46 0.47
C PRO A 384 -21.17 -3.73 -0.07
N ARG A 385 -21.15 -3.21 -1.30
CA ARG A 385 -22.26 -2.50 -1.93
C ARG A 385 -22.22 -2.59 -3.46
N ARG A 386 -23.03 -3.47 -4.04
CA ARG A 386 -23.80 -3.11 -5.24
C ARG A 386 -25.26 -3.25 -4.83
N LYS A 387 -25.97 -2.12 -4.68
CA LYS A 387 -27.42 -2.17 -4.47
C LYS A 387 -28.01 -2.89 -5.70
N LEU A 388 -28.92 -3.83 -5.49
CA LEU A 388 -29.66 -4.49 -6.59
C LEU A 388 -30.42 -3.51 -7.49
N SER A 389 -30.58 -2.23 -7.08
CA SER A 389 -31.30 -1.20 -7.84
C SER A 389 -30.47 -0.49 -8.92
N GLU A 390 -29.19 -0.78 -9.06
CA GLU A 390 -28.32 -0.27 -10.16
C GLU A 390 -27.78 -1.42 -11.01
N ALA A 391 -28.56 -2.50 -11.14
CA ALA A 391 -28.29 -3.53 -12.12
C ALA A 391 -28.55 -2.95 -13.53
N GLN A 392 -27.51 -2.40 -14.15
CA GLN A 392 -27.44 -2.43 -15.61
C GLN A 392 -27.61 -3.88 -16.07
N PRO A 393 -28.25 -4.14 -17.22
CA PRO A 393 -28.27 -5.48 -17.82
C PRO A 393 -26.82 -5.96 -17.97
N GLY A 394 -26.43 -7.04 -17.28
CA GLY A 394 -25.04 -7.51 -17.23
C GLY A 394 -24.34 -7.46 -15.86
N ALA A 395 -25.09 -7.47 -14.74
CA ALA A 395 -24.49 -7.54 -13.40
C ALA A 395 -23.52 -8.74 -13.27
N ARG A 396 -22.25 -8.46 -12.95
CA ARG A 396 -21.18 -9.45 -12.72
C ARG A 396 -21.68 -10.57 -11.79
N ARG A 397 -21.46 -11.83 -12.16
CA ARG A 397 -21.72 -12.97 -11.26
C ARG A 397 -20.99 -12.74 -9.93
N ALA A 398 -21.56 -13.24 -8.82
CA ALA A 398 -20.96 -13.12 -7.49
C ALA A 398 -19.72 -14.01 -7.38
N PHE A 399 -18.60 -13.58 -7.97
CA PHE A 399 -17.29 -14.20 -7.81
C PHE A 399 -16.61 -13.65 -6.57
N SER A 400 -16.12 -14.53 -5.69
CA SER A 400 -15.30 -14.15 -4.54
C SER A 400 -13.85 -14.49 -4.85
N ALA A 401 -13.00 -13.48 -4.91
CA ALA A 401 -11.56 -13.65 -5.04
C ALA A 401 -11.04 -14.64 -3.98
N PRO A 402 -10.38 -15.76 -4.36
CA PRO A 402 -9.82 -16.71 -3.40
C PRO A 402 -8.63 -16.09 -2.65
N HIS A 403 -7.84 -15.30 -3.38
CA HIS A 403 -6.64 -14.64 -2.87
C HIS A 403 -6.65 -13.17 -3.32
N PRO A 404 -7.46 -12.29 -2.70
CA PRO A 404 -7.47 -10.88 -3.04
C PRO A 404 -6.13 -10.22 -2.69
N VAL A 405 -5.73 -9.19 -3.44
CA VAL A 405 -4.53 -8.41 -3.14
C VAL A 405 -4.74 -7.66 -1.81
N PRO A 406 -3.86 -7.85 -0.81
CA PRO A 406 -3.91 -7.12 0.45
C PRO A 406 -3.84 -5.60 0.26
N ASP A 407 -4.48 -4.87 1.18
CA ASP A 407 -4.45 -3.40 1.20
C ASP A 407 -3.08 -2.88 1.62
N PHE A 408 -2.75 -1.64 1.23
CA PHE A 408 -1.57 -0.97 1.76
C PHE A 408 -1.60 -0.93 3.30
N PRO A 409 -0.52 -1.31 4.01
CA PRO A 409 0.85 -1.48 3.54
C PRO A 409 1.33 -2.95 3.44
N ASP A 410 0.43 -3.91 3.29
CA ASP A 410 0.74 -5.32 3.57
C ASP A 410 1.43 -6.08 2.43
N VAL A 411 1.68 -5.43 1.28
CA VAL A 411 2.40 -5.99 0.12
C VAL A 411 3.48 -5.01 -0.36
N ASP A 412 4.69 -5.52 -0.56
CA ASP A 412 5.83 -4.75 -1.09
C ASP A 412 5.92 -4.84 -2.61
N ILE A 413 5.69 -6.05 -3.17
CA ILE A 413 5.80 -6.34 -4.59
C ILE A 413 4.52 -7.05 -5.06
N VAL A 414 3.95 -6.60 -6.17
CA VAL A 414 2.93 -7.34 -6.92
C VAL A 414 3.59 -7.98 -8.14
N LEU A 415 3.39 -9.27 -8.31
CA LEU A 415 3.89 -10.08 -9.42
C LEU A 415 2.69 -10.71 -10.11
N THR A 416 2.37 -10.26 -11.31
CA THR A 416 1.29 -10.83 -12.11
C THR A 416 1.80 -11.20 -13.48
N HIS A 417 1.14 -12.13 -14.18
CA HIS A 417 1.52 -12.38 -15.56
C HIS A 417 1.09 -11.22 -16.47
N GLY A 418 -0.19 -10.83 -16.42
CA GLY A 418 -0.72 -9.72 -17.22
C GLY A 418 -0.57 -8.33 -16.58
N PRO A 419 -0.63 -7.26 -17.38
CA PRO A 419 -0.52 -5.89 -16.90
C PRO A 419 -1.83 -5.36 -16.28
N PRO A 420 -1.74 -4.37 -15.37
CA PRO A 420 -2.90 -3.59 -14.96
C PRO A 420 -3.33 -2.65 -16.10
N TYR A 421 -4.63 -2.35 -16.17
CA TYR A 421 -5.19 -1.47 -17.21
C TYR A 421 -4.54 -0.07 -17.19
N GLY A 422 -4.17 0.41 -18.37
CA GLY A 422 -3.66 1.77 -18.61
C GLY A 422 -2.19 1.99 -18.20
N VAL A 423 -1.44 0.92 -17.94
CA VAL A 423 0.00 0.98 -17.63
C VAL A 423 0.75 -0.12 -18.39
N LEU A 424 1.52 0.28 -19.40
CA LEU A 424 2.37 -0.63 -20.20
C LEU A 424 1.62 -1.82 -20.80
N ASP A 425 0.37 -1.58 -21.23
CA ASP A 425 -0.60 -2.58 -21.66
C ASP A 425 -1.21 -2.28 -23.04
N GLY A 426 -0.54 -1.44 -23.83
CA GLY A 426 -0.98 -1.07 -25.18
C GLY A 426 -0.51 -2.08 -26.22
N VAL A 427 -1.41 -2.56 -27.07
CA VAL A 427 -1.10 -3.45 -28.21
C VAL A 427 -0.96 -2.67 -29.52
N VAL A 428 -0.23 -3.21 -30.49
CA VAL A 428 -0.10 -2.63 -31.85
C VAL A 428 -0.79 -3.50 -32.92
N PRO A 429 -1.36 -2.89 -33.98
CA PRO A 429 -1.58 -1.46 -34.19
C PRO A 429 -2.78 -0.93 -33.38
N GLY A 430 -2.77 0.37 -33.07
CA GLY A 430 -3.93 1.07 -32.48
C GLY A 430 -3.76 1.48 -31.02
N GLY A 431 -2.73 0.99 -30.30
CA GLY A 431 -2.42 1.44 -28.94
C GLY A 431 -3.54 1.17 -27.94
N VAL A 432 -4.38 0.17 -28.21
CA VAL A 432 -5.52 -0.16 -27.35
C VAL A 432 -5.00 -0.76 -26.05
N SER A 433 -5.44 -0.20 -24.93
CA SER A 433 -5.13 -0.69 -23.59
C SER A 433 -5.95 -1.95 -23.30
N VAL A 434 -5.26 -3.07 -23.07
CA VAL A 434 -5.87 -4.39 -22.86
C VAL A 434 -5.61 -4.97 -21.47
N GLY A 435 -4.98 -4.20 -20.57
CA GLY A 435 -4.72 -4.63 -19.21
C GLY A 435 -5.98 -4.86 -18.38
N CYS A 436 -5.81 -5.32 -17.14
CA CYS A 436 -6.92 -5.63 -16.24
C CYS A 436 -7.30 -4.43 -15.35
N GLU A 437 -8.55 -3.97 -15.45
CA GLU A 437 -9.09 -2.86 -14.64
C GLU A 437 -9.21 -3.24 -13.17
N ASP A 438 -9.58 -4.48 -12.89
CA ASP A 438 -9.72 -5.01 -11.54
C ASP A 438 -8.35 -5.10 -10.85
N LEU A 439 -7.31 -5.47 -11.60
CA LEU A 439 -5.92 -5.47 -11.12
C LEU A 439 -5.45 -4.04 -10.83
N PHE A 440 -5.70 -3.08 -11.72
CA PHE A 440 -5.35 -1.68 -11.48
C PHE A 440 -6.00 -1.14 -10.19
N ARG A 441 -7.29 -1.41 -9.97
CA ARG A 441 -8.00 -1.03 -8.72
C ARG A 441 -7.39 -1.69 -7.48
N ALA A 442 -6.98 -2.96 -7.59
CA ALA A 442 -6.33 -3.67 -6.50
C ALA A 442 -4.96 -3.06 -6.16
N VAL A 443 -4.17 -2.74 -7.18
CA VAL A 443 -2.84 -2.10 -7.03
C VAL A 443 -2.96 -0.67 -6.50
N GLU A 444 -3.99 0.10 -6.88
CA GLU A 444 -4.28 1.44 -6.32
C GLU A 444 -4.56 1.40 -4.80
N ARG A 445 -5.16 0.29 -4.34
CA ARG A 445 -5.41 0.03 -2.91
C ARG A 445 -4.18 -0.50 -2.19
N ALA A 446 -3.45 -1.42 -2.81
CA ALA A 446 -2.27 -2.10 -2.25
C ALA A 446 -1.03 -1.20 -2.21
N ARG A 447 -0.89 -0.30 -3.19
CA ARG A 447 0.21 0.67 -3.35
C ARG A 447 1.60 0.04 -3.13
N PRO A 448 1.94 -1.05 -3.83
CA PRO A 448 3.23 -1.71 -3.70
C PRO A 448 4.36 -0.80 -4.16
N LEU A 449 5.60 -1.10 -3.76
CA LEU A 449 6.78 -0.42 -4.29
C LEU A 449 7.01 -0.77 -5.76
N LEU A 450 6.76 -2.04 -6.11
CA LEU A 450 7.02 -2.59 -7.43
C LEU A 450 5.83 -3.44 -7.89
N HIS A 451 5.44 -3.30 -9.15
CA HIS A 451 4.57 -4.23 -9.85
C HIS A 451 5.29 -4.73 -11.11
N VAL A 452 5.57 -6.03 -11.15
CA VAL A 452 6.23 -6.70 -12.28
C VAL A 452 5.23 -7.58 -13.02
N PHE A 453 5.24 -7.49 -14.34
CA PHE A 453 4.37 -8.24 -15.24
C PHE A 453 4.96 -8.36 -16.64
N GLY A 454 4.23 -9.00 -17.54
CA GLY A 454 4.57 -9.22 -18.94
C GLY A 454 3.33 -9.31 -19.82
N HIS A 455 3.21 -10.40 -20.60
CA HIS A 455 2.08 -10.80 -21.45
C HIS A 455 1.83 -9.91 -22.69
N ILE A 456 1.98 -8.58 -22.55
CA ILE A 456 1.87 -7.63 -23.65
C ILE A 456 3.29 -7.24 -24.09
N HIS A 457 3.80 -7.90 -25.12
CA HIS A 457 5.20 -7.80 -25.54
C HIS A 457 5.59 -6.38 -25.97
N GLU A 458 4.67 -5.67 -26.63
CA GLU A 458 4.83 -4.28 -27.06
C GLU A 458 4.94 -3.29 -25.89
N GLY A 459 4.45 -3.71 -24.73
CA GLY A 459 4.44 -2.91 -23.52
C GLY A 459 5.77 -2.86 -22.78
N TYR A 460 6.84 -3.53 -23.25
CA TYR A 460 8.14 -3.56 -22.58
C TYR A 460 8.60 -2.16 -22.14
N GLY A 461 8.91 -2.03 -20.85
CA GLY A 461 9.33 -0.75 -20.29
C GLY A 461 9.10 -0.64 -18.79
N ALA A 462 9.36 0.54 -18.25
CA ALA A 462 9.13 0.84 -16.85
C ALA A 462 8.51 2.24 -16.68
N VAL A 463 7.50 2.34 -15.80
CA VAL A 463 6.79 3.58 -15.49
C VAL A 463 6.81 3.82 -14.00
N ARG A 464 7.24 5.01 -13.59
CA ARG A 464 7.03 5.53 -12.25
C ARG A 464 5.66 6.20 -12.18
N TYR A 465 4.80 5.69 -11.31
CA TYR A 465 3.44 6.19 -11.14
C TYR A 465 3.31 6.90 -9.78
N GLU A 466 2.76 8.11 -9.76
CA GLU A 466 2.43 8.83 -8.52
C GLU A 466 0.93 8.79 -8.23
N TRP A 467 0.52 8.12 -7.15
CA TRP A 467 -0.88 7.89 -6.82
C TRP A 467 -1.67 9.17 -6.51
N SER A 468 -1.01 10.22 -6.02
CA SER A 468 -1.71 11.45 -5.62
C SER A 468 -2.07 12.37 -6.78
N SER A 469 -1.21 12.43 -7.80
CA SER A 469 -1.39 13.25 -9.00
C SER A 469 -1.89 12.43 -10.20
N ARG A 470 -1.84 11.09 -10.10
CA ARG A 470 -2.00 10.15 -11.23
C ARG A 470 -1.03 10.39 -12.38
N ASN A 471 0.11 11.02 -12.06
CA ASN A 471 1.14 11.27 -13.04
C ASN A 471 1.93 9.98 -13.33
N GLN A 472 2.21 9.75 -14.60
CA GLN A 472 3.01 8.63 -15.10
C GLN A 472 4.29 9.19 -15.73
N SER A 473 5.44 8.67 -15.32
CA SER A 473 6.74 9.07 -15.88
C SER A 473 7.48 7.84 -16.37
N MET A 474 7.67 7.76 -17.69
CA MET A 474 8.43 6.67 -18.31
C MET A 474 9.89 6.74 -17.87
N ILE A 475 10.44 5.60 -17.44
CA ILE A 475 11.86 5.48 -17.10
C ILE A 475 12.65 5.32 -18.39
N GLN A 476 13.56 6.26 -18.61
CA GLN A 476 14.48 6.22 -19.75
C GLN A 476 15.81 5.62 -19.32
N CYS A 477 16.33 4.70 -20.13
CA CYS A 477 17.65 4.09 -19.92
C CYS A 477 18.59 4.49 -21.05
N ASP A 478 19.88 4.62 -20.72
CA ASP A 478 20.93 4.82 -21.72
C ASP A 478 21.14 3.53 -22.52
N GLY A 479 20.83 3.54 -23.81
CA GLY A 479 20.88 2.34 -24.66
C GLY A 479 22.28 1.70 -24.74
N GLY A 480 23.33 2.53 -24.79
CA GLY A 480 24.72 2.03 -24.82
C GLY A 480 25.10 1.31 -23.53
N ARG A 481 24.70 1.87 -22.39
CA ARG A 481 24.83 1.25 -21.08
C ARG A 481 24.01 -0.02 -20.97
N THR A 482 22.75 0.00 -21.42
CA THR A 482 21.84 -1.15 -21.38
C THR A 482 22.43 -2.35 -22.10
N VAL A 483 22.94 -2.13 -23.31
CA VAL A 483 23.60 -3.17 -24.09
C VAL A 483 24.91 -3.61 -23.44
N ARG A 484 25.76 -2.69 -22.99
CA ARG A 484 27.06 -3.02 -22.36
C ARG A 484 26.89 -3.82 -21.06
N GLU A 485 25.98 -3.39 -20.20
CA GLU A 485 25.72 -3.95 -18.87
C GLU A 485 24.64 -5.04 -18.86
N ARG A 486 24.00 -5.31 -20.02
CA ARG A 486 23.07 -6.44 -20.24
C ARG A 486 21.76 -6.31 -19.47
N GLY A 487 21.31 -5.08 -19.24
CA GLY A 487 20.11 -4.79 -18.46
C GLY A 487 19.71 -3.33 -18.50
N ALA A 488 18.42 -3.06 -18.36
CA ALA A 488 17.86 -1.72 -18.17
C ALA A 488 17.83 -1.39 -16.67
N TYR A 489 18.43 -0.28 -16.26
CA TYR A 489 18.67 -0.01 -14.83
C TYR A 489 17.77 1.08 -14.26
N PHE A 490 17.21 0.83 -13.07
CA PHE A 490 16.56 1.85 -12.25
C PHE A 490 16.98 1.73 -10.77
N ASP A 491 17.40 2.84 -10.17
CA ASP A 491 17.72 2.90 -8.74
C ASP A 491 16.66 3.71 -8.01
N GLY A 492 15.75 3.00 -7.34
CA GLY A 492 14.68 3.58 -6.52
C GLY A 492 15.02 3.68 -5.04
N SER A 493 16.25 3.30 -4.64
CA SER A 493 16.69 3.32 -3.23
C SER A 493 16.86 4.76 -2.71
N VAL A 494 16.80 4.94 -1.39
CA VAL A 494 16.95 6.22 -0.66
C VAL A 494 18.29 6.90 -0.95
N GLY A 495 19.32 6.14 -1.34
CA GLY A 495 20.63 6.68 -1.73
C GLY A 495 20.71 7.20 -3.17
N SER A 496 19.67 6.98 -3.99
CA SER A 496 19.62 7.46 -5.37
C SER A 496 19.30 8.97 -5.45
N GLY A 497 19.51 9.57 -6.63
CA GLY A 497 19.09 10.95 -6.89
C GLY A 497 17.57 11.15 -6.97
N ALA A 498 16.79 10.06 -7.07
CA ALA A 498 15.34 10.10 -7.24
C ALA A 498 14.64 8.89 -6.59
N PRO A 499 14.70 8.73 -5.26
CA PRO A 499 14.16 7.56 -4.56
C PRO A 499 12.64 7.41 -4.73
N LEU A 500 12.14 6.17 -4.69
CA LEU A 500 10.70 5.89 -4.68
C LEU A 500 10.08 6.21 -3.32
N ARG A 501 8.92 6.87 -3.34
CA ARG A 501 8.13 7.19 -2.14
C ARG A 501 7.15 6.06 -1.84
N VAL A 502 7.52 5.11 -0.97
CA VAL A 502 6.67 3.99 -0.52
C VAL A 502 5.22 4.42 -0.28
N GLY A 503 4.25 3.82 -0.95
CA GLY A 503 2.81 4.09 -0.80
C GLY A 503 2.30 5.41 -1.41
N ASP A 504 3.19 6.29 -1.87
CA ASP A 504 2.84 7.46 -2.69
C ASP A 504 3.17 7.20 -4.17
N GLU A 505 4.15 6.34 -4.45
CA GLU A 505 4.59 5.96 -5.78
C GLU A 505 4.75 4.44 -5.91
N THR A 506 4.54 3.93 -7.12
CA THR A 506 4.78 2.54 -7.53
C THR A 506 5.59 2.54 -8.82
N LEU A 507 6.58 1.64 -8.91
CA LEU A 507 7.27 1.35 -10.16
C LEU A 507 6.56 0.18 -10.84
N PHE A 508 6.02 0.41 -12.04
CA PHE A 508 5.44 -0.63 -12.89
C PHE A 508 6.47 -1.04 -13.92
N ILE A 509 6.66 -2.34 -14.12
CA ILE A 509 7.61 -2.88 -15.10
C ILE A 509 6.95 -3.99 -15.88
N ASN A 510 6.86 -3.77 -17.19
CA ASN A 510 6.63 -4.84 -18.14
C ASN A 510 8.02 -5.40 -18.53
N ALA A 511 8.28 -6.63 -18.10
CA ALA A 511 9.57 -7.28 -18.21
C ALA A 511 9.67 -8.24 -19.41
N SER A 512 8.76 -8.12 -20.39
CA SER A 512 8.73 -8.97 -21.57
C SER A 512 10.04 -8.90 -22.36
N VAL A 513 10.74 -10.03 -22.43
CA VAL A 513 12.04 -10.14 -23.12
C VAL A 513 11.84 -10.25 -24.63
N CYS A 514 10.81 -10.97 -25.05
CA CYS A 514 10.49 -11.16 -26.46
C CYS A 514 9.63 -10.03 -27.02
N THR A 515 9.78 -9.74 -28.31
CA THR A 515 8.79 -8.96 -29.07
C THR A 515 7.60 -9.83 -29.50
N VAL A 516 6.59 -9.23 -30.12
CA VAL A 516 5.42 -9.94 -30.68
C VAL A 516 5.84 -11.00 -31.71
N GLU A 517 6.95 -10.78 -32.41
CA GLU A 517 7.56 -11.72 -33.36
C GLU A 517 8.36 -12.84 -32.67
N TYR A 518 8.37 -12.89 -31.34
CA TYR A 518 9.17 -13.80 -30.51
C TYR A 518 10.69 -13.60 -30.66
N GLU A 519 11.13 -12.37 -30.90
CA GLU A 519 12.56 -12.02 -30.89
C GLU A 519 13.00 -11.53 -29.51
N ALA A 520 13.94 -12.23 -28.87
CA ALA A 520 14.46 -11.86 -27.55
C ALA A 520 15.51 -10.74 -27.64
N VAL A 521 15.04 -9.50 -27.78
CA VAL A 521 15.89 -8.31 -27.94
C VAL A 521 15.78 -7.32 -26.77
N ASN A 522 14.77 -7.46 -25.92
CA ASN A 522 14.57 -6.55 -24.79
C ASN A 522 15.49 -6.91 -23.62
N ALA A 523 16.02 -5.88 -22.95
CA ALA A 523 16.94 -6.07 -21.84
C ALA A 523 16.21 -6.53 -20.56
N PRO A 524 16.79 -7.41 -19.74
CA PRO A 524 16.32 -7.63 -18.37
C PRO A 524 16.26 -6.31 -17.59
N TRP A 525 15.22 -6.09 -16.79
CA TRP A 525 15.19 -4.92 -15.90
C TRP A 525 15.96 -5.20 -14.61
N VAL A 526 16.86 -4.30 -14.22
CA VAL A 526 17.64 -4.39 -12.99
C VAL A 526 17.27 -3.22 -12.09
N VAL A 527 16.65 -3.54 -10.97
CA VAL A 527 16.04 -2.55 -10.08
C VAL A 527 16.66 -2.63 -8.69
N ASP A 528 17.14 -1.51 -8.19
CA ASP A 528 17.58 -1.40 -6.80
C ASP A 528 16.48 -0.73 -5.95
N LEU A 529 15.98 -1.44 -4.93
CA LEU A 529 14.95 -0.95 -4.00
C LEU A 529 15.40 -1.11 -2.55
N ASP A 530 14.90 -0.25 -1.67
CA ASP A 530 15.07 -0.44 -0.22
C ASP A 530 13.94 -1.32 0.32
N LEU A 531 14.26 -2.58 0.63
CA LEU A 531 13.32 -3.54 1.19
C LEU A 531 13.47 -3.64 2.72
N PRO A 532 12.39 -3.92 3.47
CA PRO A 532 12.43 -4.00 4.93
C PRO A 532 13.41 -5.05 5.45
N ILE A 533 14.05 -4.80 6.59
CA ILE A 533 14.83 -5.78 7.36
C ILE A 533 14.03 -6.12 8.61
N GLN A 534 13.89 -7.41 8.90
CA GLN A 534 13.34 -7.82 10.19
C GLN A 534 14.41 -7.63 11.28
N VAL A 535 14.21 -6.67 12.17
CA VAL A 535 15.01 -6.55 13.39
C VAL A 535 14.56 -7.68 14.31
N GLY A 536 15.47 -8.58 14.67
CA GLY A 536 15.20 -9.57 15.72
C GLY A 536 14.73 -8.84 16.98
N GLY A 537 13.55 -9.22 17.47
CA GLY A 537 12.97 -8.71 18.71
C GLY A 537 13.65 -9.32 19.93
#